data_AF-A0A925DHJ3-F1
#
_entry.id   AF-A0A925DHJ3-F1
#
_cell.length_a   1.000
_cell.length_b   1.000
_cell.length_c   1.000
_cell.angle_alpha   90.00
_cell.angle_beta   90.00
_cell.angle_gamma   90.00
#
_symmetry.space_group_name_H-M   'P 1'
#
loop_
_entity.id
_entity.type
_entity.pdbx_description
1 polymer ?
#
loop_
_entity_poly.entity_id
_entity_poly.type
_entity_poly.pdbx_seq_one_letter_code
_entity_poly.pdbx_strand_id
1 'polypeptide(L)' 'ADMQHVVDTYVCEWKAAVSDPATRARFRHFVNSEQGDQNVVFIEERGQIRPATTEERRSIPIFKAA' A
#
# COMPACT_ATOMS: atom_id res chain seq x y z
N ALA A 1 36.85 20.80 0.42
CA ALA A 1 36.06 20.80 -0.83
C ALA A 1 35.20 19.54 -0.93
N ASP A 2 35.72 18.37 -0.56
CA ASP A 2 35.06 17.06 -0.73
C ASP A 2 33.70 16.93 -0.02
N MET A 3 33.59 17.43 1.22
CA MET A 3 32.31 17.39 1.94
C MET A 3 31.22 18.24 1.28
N GLN A 4 31.58 19.38 0.67
CA GLN A 4 30.63 20.21 -0.04
C GLN A 4 30.11 19.48 -1.30
N HIS A 5 30.99 18.79 -2.02
CA HIS A 5 30.60 17.98 -3.18
C HIS A 5 29.60 16.88 -2.81
N VAL A 6 29.77 16.20 -1.67
CA VAL A 6 28.82 15.18 -1.19
C VAL A 6 27.46 15.80 -0.88
N VAL A 7 27.42 16.98 -0.24
CA VAL A 7 26.18 17.69 0.05
C VAL A 7 25.47 18.12 -1.24
N ASP A 8 26.22 18.67 -2.19
CA ASP A 8 25.67 19.20 -3.44
C ASP A 8 25.16 18.07 -4.36
N THR A 9 25.73 16.87 -4.26
CA THR A 9 25.37 15.70 -5.09
C THR A 9 24.46 14.69 -4.39
N TYR A 10 24.10 14.93 -3.13
CA TYR A 10 23.24 14.03 -2.39
C TYR A 10 21.85 13.92 -3.03
N VAL A 11 21.42 12.67 -3.29
CA VAL A 11 20.07 12.36 -3.76
C VAL A 11 19.44 11.32 -2.83
N CYS A 12 18.24 11.63 -2.34
CA CYS A 12 17.42 10.68 -1.61
C CYS A 12 16.48 9.96 -2.59
N GLU A 13 16.70 8.66 -2.80
CA GLU A 13 15.90 7.84 -3.71
C GLU A 13 14.41 7.84 -3.35
N TRP A 14 14.08 7.80 -2.05
CA TRP A 14 12.69 7.87 -1.59
C TRP A 14 12.03 9.21 -1.88
N LYS A 15 12.76 10.33 -1.66
CA LYS A 15 12.26 11.66 -1.99
C LYS A 15 11.97 11.77 -3.48
N ALA A 16 12.87 11.26 -4.32
CA ALA A 16 12.67 11.23 -5.76
C ALA A 16 11.43 10.39 -6.13
N ALA A 17 11.30 9.18 -5.56
CA ALA A 17 10.20 8.26 -5.84
C ALA A 17 8.81 8.83 -5.46
N VAL A 18 8.71 9.58 -4.37
CA VAL A 18 7.44 10.21 -3.95
C VAL A 18 7.17 11.54 -4.64
N SER A 19 8.20 12.26 -5.10
CA SER A 19 8.04 13.59 -5.70
C SER A 19 7.68 13.55 -7.18
N ASP A 20 8.19 12.57 -7.94
CA ASP A 20 7.80 12.38 -9.34
C ASP A 20 6.41 11.74 -9.43
N PRO A 21 5.41 12.42 -10.02
CA PRO A 21 4.07 11.86 -10.20
C PRO A 21 4.06 10.56 -11.02
N ALA A 22 4.95 10.42 -12.00
CA ALA A 22 5.01 9.23 -12.86
C ALA A 22 5.56 8.01 -12.09
N THR A 23 6.63 8.19 -11.29
CA THR A 23 7.10 7.14 -10.37
C THR A 23 6.08 6.86 -9.28
N ARG A 24 5.48 7.88 -8.66
CA ARG A 24 4.49 7.73 -7.59
C ARG A 24 3.28 6.91 -8.04
N ALA A 25 2.80 7.12 -9.26
CA ALA A 25 1.66 6.37 -9.83
C ALA A 25 1.92 4.86 -9.97
N ARG A 26 3.18 4.41 -9.96
CA ARG A 26 3.53 2.98 -9.99
C ARG A 26 3.28 2.27 -8.66
N PHE A 27 3.24 3.02 -7.55
CA PHE A 27 2.94 2.48 -6.22
C PHE A 27 1.43 2.34 -6.03
N ARG A 28 0.84 1.40 -6.76
CA ARG A 28 -0.55 0.96 -6.60
C ARG A 28 -0.61 -0.51 -6.21
N HIS A 29 -1.72 -0.94 -5.61
CA HIS A 29 -1.88 -2.30 -5.08
C HIS A 29 -1.63 -3.39 -6.14
N PHE A 30 -2.16 -3.23 -7.35
CA PHE A 30 -1.94 -4.15 -8.45
C PHE A 30 -1.62 -3.39 -9.74
N VAL A 31 -0.62 -3.86 -10.49
CA VAL A 31 -0.24 -3.27 -11.80
C VAL A 31 -1.14 -3.77 -12.93
N ASN A 32 -1.77 -4.93 -12.76
CA ASN A 32 -2.53 -5.58 -13.82
C ASN A 32 -4.05 -5.39 -13.68
N SER A 33 -4.51 -4.75 -12.61
CA SER A 33 -5.94 -4.61 -12.31
C SER A 33 -6.20 -3.36 -11.47
N GLU A 34 -7.31 -2.70 -11.75
CA GLU A 34 -7.87 -1.62 -10.92
C GLU A 34 -8.80 -2.17 -9.82
N GLN A 35 -9.05 -3.48 -9.81
CA GLN A 35 -9.88 -4.11 -8.77
C GLN A 35 -9.11 -4.16 -7.45
N GLY A 36 -9.76 -3.78 -6.36
CA GLY A 36 -9.22 -3.94 -5.01
C GLY A 36 -9.04 -5.40 -4.64
N ASP A 37 -8.17 -5.66 -3.66
CA ASP A 37 -7.97 -7.02 -3.14
C ASP A 37 -9.21 -7.46 -2.34
N GLN A 38 -9.97 -8.41 -2.87
CA GLN A 38 -11.14 -8.96 -2.20
C GLN A 38 -10.79 -9.74 -0.92
N ASN A 39 -9.52 -10.08 -0.71
CA ASN A 39 -9.05 -10.74 0.51
C ASN A 39 -8.81 -9.76 1.67
N VAL A 40 -8.71 -8.46 1.39
CA VAL A 40 -8.53 -7.43 2.42
C VAL A 40 -9.91 -6.96 2.88
N VAL A 41 -10.39 -7.55 3.97
CA VAL A 41 -11.68 -7.18 4.56
C VAL A 41 -11.46 -6.54 5.92
N PHE A 42 -12.06 -5.36 6.11
CA PHE A 42 -12.04 -4.62 7.38
C PHE A 42 -13.39 -4.75 8.09
N ILE A 43 -13.33 -4.89 9.40
CA ILE A 43 -14.49 -4.96 10.31
C ILE A 43 -14.29 -3.90 11.39
N GLU A 44 -15.39 -3.28 11.79
CA GLU A 44 -15.41 -2.31 12.88
C GLU A 44 -15.50 -3.05 14.23
N GLU A 45 -14.55 -2.79 15.11
CA GLU A 45 -14.56 -3.30 16.48
C GLU A 45 -14.48 -2.14 17.45
N ARG A 46 -15.57 -1.93 18.20
CA ARG A 46 -15.66 -0.87 19.21
C ARG A 46 -15.36 0.54 18.65
N GLY A 47 -15.76 0.78 17.40
CA GLY A 47 -15.57 2.07 16.71
C GLY A 47 -14.18 2.28 16.09
N GLN A 48 -13.36 1.24 15.99
CA GLN A 48 -12.09 1.25 15.26
C GLN A 48 -12.11 0.22 14.15
N ILE A 49 -11.61 0.57 12.97
CA ILE A 49 -11.45 -0.38 11.87
C ILE A 49 -10.27 -1.30 12.15
N ARG A 50 -10.47 -2.61 11.96
CA ARG A 50 -9.39 -3.60 11.99
C ARG A 50 -9.55 -4.62 10.86
N PRO A 51 -8.49 -5.34 10.48
CA PRO A 51 -8.62 -6.48 9.59
C PRO A 51 -9.54 -7.55 10.21
N ALA A 52 -10.32 -8.22 9.35
CA ALA A 52 -11.13 -9.37 9.74
C ALA A 52 -10.22 -10.54 10.17
N THR A 53 -10.62 -11.25 11.24
CA THR A 53 -9.95 -12.48 11.67
C THR A 53 -10.15 -13.59 10.62
N THR A 54 -9.43 -14.71 10.78
CA THR A 54 -9.57 -15.85 9.87
C THR A 54 -10.98 -16.45 9.91
N GLU A 55 -11.59 -16.51 11.10
CA GLU A 55 -12.94 -17.00 11.32
C GLU A 55 -13.97 -16.06 10.70
N GLU A 56 -13.83 -14.75 10.91
CA GLU A 56 -14.71 -13.73 10.33
C GLU A 56 -14.63 -13.71 8.79
N ARG A 57 -13.45 -13.91 8.21
CA ARG A 57 -13.29 -14.01 6.75
C ARG A 57 -14.13 -15.13 6.14
N ARG A 58 -14.29 -16.28 6.82
CA ARG A 58 -15.08 -17.41 6.32
C ARG A 58 -16.59 -17.12 6.24
N SER A 59 -17.09 -16.19 7.06
CA SER A 59 -18.51 -15.82 7.06
C SER A 59 -18.85 -14.69 6.09
N ILE A 60 -17.84 -14.00 5.54
CA ILE A 60 -18.01 -12.93 4.56
C ILE A 60 -18.33 -13.55 3.18
N PRO A 61 -19.38 -13.09 2.48
CA PRO A 61 -19.89 -13.72 1.25
C PRO A 61 -18.92 -13.78 0.07
N ILE A 62 -17.79 -13.06 0.12
CA ILE A 62 -16.67 -13.22 -0.83
C ILE A 62 -16.09 -14.65 -0.77
N PHE A 63 -16.17 -15.30 0.40
CA PHE A 63 -15.66 -16.65 0.66
C PHE A 63 -16.77 -17.71 0.80
N LYS A 64 -18.04 -17.40 0.42
CA LYS A 64 -19.11 -18.41 0.40
C LYS A 64 -18.87 -19.41 -0.75
N ALA A 65 -18.16 -20.48 -0.40
CA ALA A 65 -18.10 -21.82 -0.98
C ALA A 65 -18.11 -21.95 -2.52
N ALA A 66 -16.95 -22.37 -3.06
CA ALA A 66 -16.93 -23.50 -3.98
C ALA A 66 -17.00 -24.80 -3.15
#